data_AF-A0A1R1L5U7-F1
#
_entry.id   AF-A0A1R1L5U7-F1
#
_cell.length_a   1.000
_cell.length_b   1.000
_cell.length_c   1.000
_cell.angle_alpha   90.00
_cell.angle_beta   90.00
_cell.angle_gamma   90.00
#
_symmetry.space_group_name_H-M   'P 1'
#
loop_
_entity.id
_entity.type
_entity.pdbx_description
1 polymer ?
#
loop_
_entity_poly.entity_id
_entity_poly.type
_entity_poly.pdbx_seq_one_letter_code
_entity_poly.pdbx_strand_id
1 'polypeptide(L)'
;MAPQITDAEMLTLAVMQALLGHTNEARWVRHAHRHLHGMFPYLPGQSGYNKRLRALAGTLSWLIRTLAKETTVFNDDVLLVDSTPIECARSRE
;
A
#
# COMPACT_ATOMS: atom_id res chain seq x y z
N MET A 1 -16.12 -18.83 10.23
CA MET A 1 -16.53 -18.18 8.97
C MET A 1 -15.27 -17.86 8.18
N ALA A 2 -15.15 -18.35 6.94
CA ALA A 2 -14.01 -18.03 6.09
C ALA A 2 -14.06 -16.55 5.67
N PRO A 3 -12.91 -15.87 5.51
CA PRO A 3 -12.90 -14.49 5.04
C PRO A 3 -13.41 -14.40 3.60
N GLN A 4 -14.31 -13.46 3.31
CA GLN A 4 -14.90 -13.27 1.96
C GLN A 4 -13.92 -12.71 0.93
N ILE A 5 -12.79 -12.16 1.39
CA ILE A 5 -11.64 -11.76 0.59
C ILE A 5 -10.41 -12.48 1.11
N THR A 6 -9.63 -13.05 0.20
CA THR A 6 -8.37 -13.75 0.48
C THR A 6 -7.25 -12.78 0.83
N ASP A 7 -6.17 -13.31 1.41
CA ASP A 7 -5.00 -12.48 1.71
C ASP A 7 -4.29 -12.01 0.43
N ALA A 8 -4.28 -12.81 -0.63
CA ALA A 8 -3.75 -12.43 -1.94
C ALA A 8 -4.51 -11.25 -2.57
N GLU A 9 -5.84 -11.25 -2.50
CA GLU A 9 -6.65 -10.12 -2.97
C GLU A 9 -6.41 -8.87 -2.13
N MET A 10 -6.26 -9.00 -0.81
CA MET A 10 -5.90 -7.88 0.07
C MET A 10 -4.53 -7.28 -0.28
N LEU A 11 -3.52 -8.13 -0.54
CA LEU A 11 -2.20 -7.68 -0.98
C LEU A 11 -2.27 -6.97 -2.33
N THR A 12 -3.06 -7.52 -3.26
CA THR A 12 -3.26 -6.91 -4.59
C THR A 12 -3.89 -5.52 -4.47
N LEU A 13 -4.93 -5.35 -3.63
CA LEU A 13 -5.52 -4.04 -3.37
C LEU A 13 -4.51 -3.05 -2.75
N ALA A 14 -3.68 -3.51 -1.82
CA ALA A 14 -2.65 -2.67 -1.21
C ALA A 14 -1.60 -2.21 -2.24
N VAL A 15 -1.18 -3.10 -3.14
CA VAL A 15 -0.26 -2.77 -4.24
C VAL A 15 -0.91 -1.79 -5.21
N MET A 16 -2.17 -2.01 -5.61
CA MET A 16 -2.91 -1.08 -6.47
C MET A 16 -3.06 0.29 -5.82
N GLN A 17 -3.33 0.37 -4.51
CA GLN A 17 -3.39 1.63 -3.77
C GLN A 17 -2.09 2.43 -3.94
N ALA A 18 -0.94 1.77 -3.80
CA ALA A 18 0.37 2.40 -3.94
C ALA A 18 0.65 2.83 -5.39
N LEU A 19 0.41 1.96 -6.37
CA LEU A 19 0.63 2.24 -7.79
C LEU A 19 -0.23 3.39 -8.31
N LEU A 20 -1.46 3.53 -7.82
CA LEU A 20 -2.38 4.60 -8.18
C LEU A 20 -2.18 5.88 -7.36
N GLY A 21 -1.18 5.92 -6.47
CA GLY A 21 -0.83 7.11 -5.69
C GLY A 21 -1.85 7.50 -4.61
N HIS A 22 -2.67 6.55 -4.13
CA HIS A 22 -3.66 6.83 -3.10
C HIS A 22 -3.03 6.82 -1.69
N THR A 23 -2.70 8.01 -1.18
CA THR A 23 -2.15 8.19 0.18
C THR A 23 -3.22 8.19 1.29
N ASN A 24 -4.50 8.34 0.94
CA ASN A 24 -5.61 8.35 1.90
C ASN A 24 -6.46 7.08 1.77
N GLU A 25 -6.41 6.22 2.80
CA GLU A 25 -7.11 4.93 2.83
C GLU A 25 -8.63 5.06 2.67
N ALA A 26 -9.25 6.08 3.27
CA ALA A 26 -10.70 6.28 3.15
C ALA A 26 -11.08 6.65 1.70
N ARG A 27 -10.26 7.45 1.03
CA ARG A 27 -10.44 7.79 -0.39
C ARG A 27 -10.19 6.58 -1.27
N TRP A 28 -9.18 5.77 -0.95
CA TRP A 28 -8.87 4.54 -1.64
C TRP A 28 -10.03 3.55 -1.60
N VAL A 29 -10.54 3.24 -0.40
CA VAL A 29 -11.65 2.28 -0.26
C VAL A 29 -12.87 2.73 -1.06
N ARG A 30 -13.22 4.04 -1.03
CA ARG A 30 -14.30 4.57 -1.88
C ARG A 30 -14.01 4.42 -3.38
N HIS A 31 -12.77 4.63 -3.81
CA HIS A 31 -12.37 4.45 -5.20
C HIS A 31 -12.47 2.96 -5.61
N ALA A 32 -11.95 2.04 -4.78
CA ALA A 32 -11.99 0.61 -5.04
C ALA A 32 -13.42 0.09 -5.16
N HIS A 33 -14.31 0.50 -4.25
CA HIS A 33 -15.74 0.14 -4.31
C HIS A 33 -16.41 0.65 -5.59
N ARG A 34 -15.99 1.80 -6.14
CA ARG A 34 -16.58 2.37 -7.36
C ARG A 34 -16.04 1.73 -8.64
N HIS A 35 -14.75 1.42 -8.71
CA HIS A 35 -14.11 1.07 -9.98
C HIS A 35 -13.58 -0.36 -10.04
N LEU A 36 -13.34 -1.00 -8.89
CA LEU A 36 -12.68 -2.30 -8.80
C LEU A 36 -13.60 -3.42 -8.33
N HIS A 37 -14.86 -3.13 -7.99
CA HIS A 37 -15.83 -4.14 -7.58
C HIS A 37 -16.05 -5.25 -8.64
N GLY A 38 -15.87 -4.95 -9.93
CA GLY A 38 -15.95 -5.97 -10.98
C GLY A 38 -14.79 -6.98 -10.96
N MET A 39 -13.65 -6.62 -10.36
CA MET A 39 -12.44 -7.45 -10.30
C MET A 39 -12.30 -8.19 -8.96
N PHE A 40 -12.92 -7.66 -7.90
CA PHE A 40 -12.87 -8.21 -6.55
C PHE A 40 -14.29 -8.51 -6.07
N PRO A 41 -14.70 -9.79 -5.97
CA PRO A 41 -16.05 -10.18 -5.59
C PRO A 41 -16.51 -9.64 -4.24
N TYR A 42 -15.57 -9.37 -3.33
CA TYR A 42 -15.82 -8.71 -2.06
C TYR A 42 -14.77 -7.65 -1.79
N LEU A 43 -15.23 -6.44 -1.47
CA LEU A 43 -14.37 -5.35 -1.02
C LEU A 43 -14.72 -5.01 0.44
N PRO A 44 -13.76 -5.08 1.38
CA PRO A 44 -14.04 -4.72 2.75
C PRO A 44 -14.36 -3.23 2.88
N GLY A 45 -15.14 -2.87 3.91
CA GLY A 45 -15.24 -1.49 4.36
C GLY A 45 -13.92 -1.00 4.97
N GLN A 46 -13.81 0.30 5.23
CA GLN A 46 -12.57 0.93 5.69
C GLN A 46 -11.96 0.26 6.93
N SER A 47 -12.76 -0.04 7.95
CA SER A 47 -12.28 -0.70 9.17
C SER A 47 -11.73 -2.11 8.89
N GLY A 48 -12.44 -2.87 8.05
CA GLY A 48 -12.02 -4.21 7.63
C GLY A 48 -10.74 -4.18 6.80
N TYR A 49 -10.65 -3.25 5.87
CA TYR A 49 -9.46 -3.02 5.05
C TYR A 49 -8.24 -2.75 5.93
N ASN A 50 -8.33 -1.75 6.82
CA ASN A 50 -7.22 -1.37 7.69
C ASN A 50 -6.83 -2.47 8.69
N LYS A 51 -7.81 -3.24 9.20
CA LYS A 51 -7.52 -4.36 10.11
C LYS A 51 -6.77 -5.48 9.40
N ARG A 52 -7.19 -5.83 8.18
CA ARG A 52 -6.54 -6.87 7.36
C ARG A 52 -5.16 -6.43 6.90
N LEU A 53 -4.99 -5.17 6.49
CA LEU A 53 -3.68 -4.59 6.16
C LEU A 53 -2.68 -4.73 7.30
N ARG A 54 -3.09 -4.38 8.53
CA ARG A 54 -2.23 -4.51 9.71
C ARG A 54 -1.86 -5.97 10.00
N ALA A 55 -2.81 -6.89 9.86
CA ALA A 55 -2.54 -8.32 10.01
C ALA A 55 -1.55 -8.85 8.96
N LEU A 56 -1.59 -8.30 7.75
CA LEU A 56 -0.71 -8.66 6.62
C LEU A 56 0.56 -7.82 6.52
N ALA A 57 0.85 -6.95 7.49
CA ALA A 57 2.00 -6.05 7.44
C ALA A 57 3.34 -6.79 7.26
N GLY A 58 3.49 -7.95 7.90
CA GLY A 58 4.66 -8.82 7.73
C GLY A 58 4.79 -9.35 6.30
N THR A 59 3.68 -9.83 5.72
CA THR A 59 3.64 -10.34 4.34
C THR A 59 3.90 -9.25 3.32
N LEU A 60 3.33 -8.06 3.51
CA LEU A 60 3.63 -6.88 2.67
C LEU A 60 5.10 -6.51 2.75
N SER A 61 5.68 -6.49 3.95
CA SER A 61 7.10 -6.19 4.13
C SER A 61 7.99 -7.22 3.41
N TRP A 62 7.64 -8.50 3.49
CA TRP A 62 8.33 -9.56 2.77
C TRP A 62 8.18 -9.40 1.24
N LEU A 63 6.98 -9.12 0.76
CA LEU A 63 6.70 -8.93 -0.67
C LEU A 63 7.49 -7.74 -1.22
N ILE A 64 7.46 -6.59 -0.53
CA ILE A 64 8.21 -5.39 -0.90
C ILE A 64 9.71 -5.70 -0.96
N ARG A 65 10.26 -6.40 0.05
CA ARG A 65 11.69 -6.78 0.05
C ARG A 65 12.03 -7.76 -1.07
N THR A 66 11.12 -8.68 -1.39
CA THR A 66 11.32 -9.66 -2.46
C THR A 66 11.33 -8.95 -3.81
N LEU A 67 10.36 -8.08 -4.07
CA LEU A 67 10.32 -7.27 -5.29
C LEU A 67 11.52 -6.32 -5.39
N ALA A 68 11.91 -5.70 -4.28
CA ALA A 68 13.09 -4.83 -4.25
C ALA A 68 14.34 -5.59 -4.72
N LYS A 69 14.58 -6.81 -4.23
CA LYS A 69 15.71 -7.66 -4.64
C LYS A 69 15.77 -7.99 -6.13
N GLU A 70 14.62 -8.07 -6.79
CA GLU A 70 14.53 -8.32 -8.24
C GLU A 70 14.82 -7.04 -9.06
N THR A 71 14.86 -5.87 -8.41
CA THR A 71 15.26 -4.62 -9.05
C THR A 71 16.77 -4.43 -8.99
N THR A 72 17.38 -3.98 -10.09
CA THR A 72 18.83 -3.73 -10.18
C THR A 72 19.33 -2.74 -9.13
N VAL A 73 18.49 -1.79 -8.71
CA VAL A 73 18.77 -0.77 -7.68
C VAL A 73 19.10 -1.39 -6.31
N PHE A 74 18.60 -2.58 -5.99
CA PHE A 74 18.80 -3.17 -4.67
C PHE A 74 20.23 -3.66 -4.42
N ASN A 75 20.94 -4.05 -5.48
CA ASN A 75 22.34 -4.50 -5.41
C ASN A 75 23.30 -3.49 -6.03
N ASP A 76 22.86 -2.24 -6.19
CA ASP A 76 23.68 -1.16 -6.71
C ASP A 76 24.60 -0.61 -5.60
N ASP A 77 25.82 -0.24 -5.97
CA ASP A 77 26.81 0.35 -5.04
C ASP A 77 26.49 1.82 -4.74
N VAL A 78 25.48 2.39 -5.42
CA VAL A 78 25.06 3.78 -5.31
C VAL A 78 23.71 3.89 -4.59
N LEU A 79 23.70 4.59 -3.46
CA LEU A 79 22.48 4.89 -2.72
C LEU A 79 21.82 6.18 -3.26
N LEU A 80 20.60 6.06 -3.76
CA LEU A 80 19.75 7.22 -4.06
C LEU A 80 19.31 7.88 -2.75
N VAL A 81 19.90 9.04 -2.44
CA VAL A 81 19.50 9.87 -1.31
C VAL A 81 18.54 10.93 -1.80
N ASP A 82 17.30 10.91 -1.29
CA ASP A 82 16.37 12.01 -1.51
C ASP A 82 16.83 13.22 -0.68
N SER A 83 17.33 14.24 -1.38
CA SER A 83 17.78 15.50 -0.81
C SER A 83 16.72 16.59 -0.88
N THR A 84 15.45 16.23 -1.13
CA THR A 84 14.34 17.19 -1.17
C THR A 84 14.35 18.03 0.12
N PRO A 85 14.56 19.36 0.03
CA PRO A 85 14.60 20.21 1.20
C PRO A 85 13.25 20.15 1.91
N ILE A 86 13.25 19.65 3.15
CA ILE A 86 12.08 19.74 4.03
C ILE A 86 12.19 21.06 4.77
N GLU A 87 11.21 21.95 4.56
CA GLU A 87 11.02 23.16 5.34
C GLU A 87 10.70 22.78 6.80
N CYS A 88 11.75 22.56 7.58
CA CYS A 88 11.66 22.30 9.01
C CYS A 88 11.71 23.64 9.76
N ALA A 89 10.59 24.00 10.39
CA ALA A 89 10.39 25.17 11.24
C ALA A 89 10.25 26.53 10.52
N ARG A 90 9.03 26.87 10.13
CA ARG A 90 8.59 28.27 10.14
C ARG A 90 8.09 28.59 11.55
N SER A 91 8.98 29.10 12.40
CA SER A 91 8.56 29.69 13.68
C SER A 91 7.58 30.83 13.37
N ARG A 92 6.41 30.80 14.02
CA ARG A 92 5.43 31.89 13.99
C ARG A 92 5.59 32.64 15.31
N GLU A 93 6.50 33.60 15.33
CA GLU A 93 6.32 34.76 16.20
C GLU A 93 5.28 35.70 15.58
#